data_AF-A0A7L4TGW2-F1
#
_entry.id   AF-A0A7L4TGW2-F1
#
_cell.length_a   1.000
_cell.length_b   1.000
_cell.length_c   1.000
_cell.angle_alpha   90.00
_cell.angle_beta   90.00
_cell.angle_gamma   90.00
#
_symmetry.space_group_name_H-M   'P 1'
#
loop_
_entity.id
_entity.type
_entity.pdbx_description
1 polymer ?
#
loop_
_entity_poly.entity_id
_entity_poly.type
_entity_poly.pdbx_seq_one_letter_code
_entity_poly.pdbx_strand_id
1 'polypeptide(L)'
;VTENGYGKRTPIEEYRVQNRGGKGIKTCNITEKNGSLVSLKVVSDEHDIMIITASGIIIRMHVEGISTTGRNTQGVTLIRVNEKEEVATVARVDIEDEEIEEIDEVEGNDEGASEEVTSEETASEETASIEEQEE
;
A
#
# COMPACT_ATOMS: atom_id res chain seq x y z
N VAL A 1 -11.73 -9.59 5.80
CA VAL A 1 -11.84 -8.27 5.15
C VAL A 1 -13.09 -8.25 4.30
N THR A 2 -13.85 -7.17 4.33
CA THR A 2 -15.09 -6.97 3.57
C THR A 2 -14.88 -6.02 2.38
N GLU A 3 -15.85 -5.96 1.47
CA GLU A 3 -15.79 -5.17 0.23
C GLU A 3 -15.55 -3.67 0.50
N ASN A 4 -16.17 -3.11 1.55
CA ASN A 4 -16.02 -1.69 1.91
C ASN A 4 -14.81 -1.41 2.82
N GLY A 5 -13.81 -2.29 2.84
CA GLY A 5 -12.55 -2.05 3.56
C GLY A 5 -12.60 -2.25 5.08
N TYR A 6 -13.61 -2.97 5.60
CA TYR A 6 -13.65 -3.34 7.02
C TYR A 6 -12.93 -4.66 7.27
N GLY A 7 -12.35 -4.80 8.44
CA GLY A 7 -11.66 -6.01 8.84
C GLY A 7 -11.43 -6.09 10.34
N LYS A 8 -11.03 -7.29 10.76
CA LYS A 8 -10.71 -7.62 12.14
C LYS A 8 -9.93 -8.91 12.17
N ARG A 9 -9.24 -9.14 13.29
CA ARG A 9 -8.71 -10.44 13.69
C ARG A 9 -9.64 -11.04 14.71
N THR A 10 -9.74 -12.37 14.71
CA THR A 10 -10.50 -13.10 15.72
C THR A 10 -9.69 -14.31 16.15
N PRO A 11 -9.50 -14.54 17.46
CA PRO A 11 -8.77 -15.70 17.96
C PRO A 11 -9.33 -17.00 17.41
N ILE A 12 -8.45 -17.92 17.04
CA ILE A 12 -8.84 -19.22 16.47
C ILE A 12 -9.70 -20.03 17.44
N GLU A 13 -9.47 -19.87 18.75
CA GLU A 13 -10.21 -20.52 19.84
C GLU A 13 -11.71 -20.21 19.83
N GLU A 14 -12.12 -19.06 19.27
CA GLU A 14 -13.55 -18.78 19.15
C GLU A 14 -14.25 -19.75 18.19
N TYR A 15 -13.53 -20.33 17.22
CA TYR A 15 -14.06 -21.25 16.23
C TYR A 15 -14.07 -22.70 16.75
N ARG A 16 -15.09 -23.04 17.55
CA ARG A 16 -15.33 -24.43 17.97
C ARG A 16 -15.42 -25.40 16.77
N VAL A 17 -14.87 -26.60 16.96
CA VAL A 17 -14.97 -27.72 16.00
C VAL A 17 -16.44 -28.08 15.78
N GLN A 18 -16.86 -28.19 14.51
CA GLN A 18 -18.21 -28.62 14.11
C GLN A 18 -18.13 -29.80 13.15
N ASN A 19 -19.16 -30.64 13.17
CA ASN A 19 -19.31 -31.72 12.20
C ASN A 19 -19.58 -31.15 10.79
N ARG A 20 -19.11 -31.87 9.77
CA ARG A 20 -19.35 -31.54 8.36
C ARG A 20 -20.85 -31.59 8.03
N GLY A 21 -21.32 -30.67 7.19
CA GLY A 21 -22.71 -30.63 6.70
C GLY A 21 -23.67 -29.72 7.49
N GLY A 22 -23.20 -29.02 8.52
CA GLY A 22 -23.97 -27.98 9.21
C GLY A 22 -23.97 -26.63 8.49
N LYS A 23 -24.71 -25.65 9.02
CA LYS A 23 -24.78 -24.26 8.50
C LYS A 23 -23.53 -23.41 8.81
N GLY A 24 -22.55 -23.96 9.52
CA GLY A 24 -21.36 -23.24 9.97
C GLY A 24 -21.62 -22.33 11.19
N ILE A 25 -20.67 -21.44 11.47
CA ILE A 25 -20.75 -20.46 12.57
C ILE A 25 -20.52 -19.07 11.99
N LYS A 26 -21.27 -18.07 12.47
CA LYS A 26 -21.17 -16.69 12.00
C LYS A 26 -19.81 -16.08 12.36
N THR A 27 -19.07 -15.62 11.36
CA THR A 27 -17.69 -15.09 11.46
C THR A 27 -17.60 -13.56 11.43
N CYS A 28 -18.60 -12.89 10.85
CA CYS A 28 -18.68 -11.44 10.75
C CYS A 28 -20.14 -11.02 10.74
N ASN A 29 -20.44 -9.84 11.29
CA ASN A 29 -21.74 -9.22 11.13
C ASN A 29 -21.75 -8.37 9.86
N ILE A 30 -22.34 -8.89 8.79
CA ILE A 30 -22.46 -8.20 7.50
C ILE A 30 -23.63 -7.22 7.53
N THR A 31 -23.36 -6.00 7.12
CA THR A 31 -24.32 -4.90 6.97
C THR A 31 -24.04 -4.15 5.67
N GLU A 32 -24.96 -3.30 5.22
CA GLU A 32 -24.75 -2.47 4.03
C GLU A 32 -23.52 -1.55 4.14
N LYS A 33 -23.14 -1.19 5.38
CA LYS A 33 -21.98 -0.34 5.64
C LYS A 33 -20.64 -1.03 5.37
N ASN A 34 -20.49 -2.28 5.79
CA ASN A 34 -19.23 -3.01 5.59
C ASN A 34 -19.23 -3.87 4.32
N GLY A 35 -20.41 -4.27 3.88
CA GLY A 35 -20.60 -5.06 2.68
C GLY A 35 -20.13 -6.51 2.81
N SER A 36 -20.17 -7.24 1.70
CA SER A 36 -19.89 -8.68 1.64
C SER A 36 -18.48 -9.04 2.12
N LEU A 37 -18.33 -10.26 2.61
CA LEU A 37 -17.03 -10.78 3.04
C LEU A 37 -16.21 -11.22 1.81
N VAL A 38 -15.08 -10.55 1.57
CA VAL A 38 -14.22 -10.81 0.41
C VAL A 38 -13.13 -11.83 0.73
N SER A 39 -12.52 -11.71 1.90
CA SER A 39 -11.36 -12.54 2.25
C SER A 39 -11.33 -12.95 3.72
N LEU A 40 -10.94 -14.20 3.94
CA LEU A 40 -10.62 -14.82 5.21
C LEU A 40 -9.27 -15.52 5.08
N LYS A 41 -8.32 -15.20 5.95
CA LYS A 41 -6.97 -15.77 5.97
C LYS A 41 -6.59 -16.08 7.41
N VAL A 42 -5.83 -17.16 7.60
CA VAL A 42 -5.16 -17.44 8.86
C VAL A 42 -3.85 -16.66 8.87
N VAL A 43 -3.64 -15.88 9.93
CA VAL A 43 -2.50 -14.99 10.10
C VAL A 43 -1.95 -15.15 11.51
N SER A 44 -0.65 -14.94 11.67
CA SER A 44 0.04 -14.68 12.94
C SER A 44 0.48 -13.20 12.96
N ASP A 45 1.04 -12.77 14.09
CA ASP A 45 1.54 -11.39 14.25
C ASP A 45 2.76 -11.08 13.35
N GLU A 46 3.45 -12.12 12.85
CA GLU A 46 4.62 -12.03 11.96
C GLU A 46 4.26 -11.88 10.47
N HIS A 47 2.99 -11.61 10.17
CA HIS A 47 2.53 -11.46 8.80
C HIS A 47 2.13 -10.02 8.50
N ASP A 48 2.23 -9.70 7.23
CA ASP A 48 1.57 -8.56 6.63
C ASP A 48 0.36 -9.01 5.82
N ILE A 49 -0.56 -8.07 5.62
CA ILE A 49 -1.60 -8.22 4.63
C ILE A 49 -1.49 -7.11 3.59
N MET A 50 -1.70 -7.49 2.33
CA MET A 50 -1.85 -6.55 1.24
C MET A 50 -3.31 -6.56 0.78
N ILE A 51 -3.97 -5.42 0.91
CA ILE A 51 -5.34 -5.20 0.43
C ILE A 51 -5.25 -4.58 -0.96
N ILE A 52 -5.93 -5.19 -1.92
CA ILE A 52 -5.92 -4.77 -3.32
C ILE A 52 -7.34 -4.37 -3.71
N THR A 53 -7.53 -3.12 -4.13
CA THR A 53 -8.81 -2.63 -4.65
C THR A 53 -8.97 -2.94 -6.14
N ALA A 54 -10.22 -2.92 -6.63
CA ALA A 54 -10.51 -3.10 -8.05
C ALA A 54 -9.83 -2.05 -8.96
N SER A 55 -9.54 -0.86 -8.40
CA SER A 55 -8.83 0.23 -9.09
C SER A 55 -7.31 0.04 -9.18
N GLY A 56 -6.77 -1.02 -8.56
CA GLY A 56 -5.33 -1.27 -8.52
C GLY A 56 -4.58 -0.55 -7.39
N ILE A 57 -5.28 0.01 -6.40
CA ILE A 57 -4.63 0.55 -5.20
C ILE A 57 -4.25 -0.62 -4.30
N ILE A 58 -2.97 -0.66 -3.89
CA ILE A 58 -2.42 -1.69 -3.04
C ILE A 58 -1.98 -1.05 -1.72
N ILE A 59 -2.48 -1.57 -0.61
CA ILE A 59 -2.13 -1.10 0.73
C ILE A 59 -1.58 -2.29 1.52
N ARG A 60 -0.33 -2.17 1.95
CA ARG A 60 0.34 -3.12 2.85
C ARG A 60 0.17 -2.63 4.30
N MET A 61 -0.19 -3.54 5.21
CA MET A 61 -0.30 -3.23 6.63
C MET A 61 0.09 -4.43 7.49
N HIS A 62 0.76 -4.15 8.61
CA HIS A 62 1.10 -5.15 9.61
C HIS A 62 -0.16 -5.73 10.26
N VAL A 63 -0.20 -7.06 10.38
CA VAL A 63 -1.34 -7.76 10.99
C VAL A 63 -1.50 -7.37 12.46
N GLU A 64 -0.40 -7.11 13.18
CA GLU A 64 -0.40 -6.69 14.58
C GLU A 64 -1.25 -5.42 14.80
N GLY A 65 -1.22 -4.48 13.84
CA GLY A 65 -1.97 -3.22 13.90
C GLY A 65 -3.49 -3.37 13.73
N ILE A 66 -3.98 -4.57 13.37
CA ILE A 66 -5.41 -4.82 13.13
C ILE A 66 -6.11 -5.17 14.44
N SER A 67 -7.27 -4.55 14.67
CA SER A 67 -8.08 -4.80 15.86
C SER A 67 -8.53 -6.25 15.98
N THR A 68 -8.30 -6.85 17.15
CA THR A 68 -8.77 -8.18 17.52
C THR A 68 -10.12 -8.06 18.20
N THR A 69 -11.17 -8.63 17.58
CA THR A 69 -12.53 -8.63 18.11
C THR A 69 -13.23 -9.96 17.85
N GLY A 70 -14.31 -10.22 18.58
CA GLY A 70 -15.03 -11.49 18.49
C GLY A 70 -15.69 -11.75 17.15
N ARG A 71 -16.15 -12.99 16.93
CA ARG A 71 -16.71 -13.41 15.64
C ARG A 71 -17.94 -12.62 15.20
N ASN A 72 -18.92 -12.34 16.07
CA ASN A 72 -20.16 -11.68 15.64
C ASN A 72 -20.09 -10.14 15.72
N THR A 73 -18.99 -9.54 15.27
CA THR A 73 -18.78 -8.08 15.19
C THR A 73 -18.59 -7.64 13.73
N GLN A 74 -18.73 -6.33 13.46
CA GLN A 74 -18.48 -5.76 12.13
C GLN A 74 -16.99 -5.59 11.82
N GLY A 75 -16.15 -5.44 12.86
CA GLY A 75 -14.74 -5.06 12.71
C GLY A 75 -14.54 -3.54 12.63
N VAL A 76 -13.32 -3.14 12.26
CA VAL A 76 -12.89 -1.75 12.13
C VAL A 76 -12.56 -1.43 10.67
N THR A 77 -12.51 -0.16 10.34
CA THR A 77 -12.07 0.30 9.00
C THR A 77 -10.56 0.08 8.87
N LEU A 78 -10.14 -0.77 7.93
CA LEU A 78 -8.73 -0.94 7.57
C LEU A 78 -8.32 0.10 6.54
N ILE A 79 -9.15 0.27 5.52
CA ILE A 79 -8.96 1.24 4.45
C ILE A 79 -10.28 1.96 4.18
N ARG A 80 -10.20 3.21 3.72
CA ARG A 80 -11.37 3.93 3.22
C ARG A 80 -11.43 3.73 1.71
N VAL A 81 -12.48 3.08 1.24
CA VAL A 81 -12.78 2.97 -0.18
C VAL A 81 -13.79 4.06 -0.57
N ASN A 82 -13.66 4.59 -1.77
CA ASN A 82 -14.62 5.54 -2.33
C ASN A 82 -15.89 4.81 -2.79
N GLU A 83 -16.98 5.53 -3.03
CA GLU A 83 -18.29 4.93 -3.38
C GLU A 83 -18.30 4.09 -4.67
N LYS A 84 -17.26 4.16 -5.49
CA LYS A 84 -17.10 3.40 -6.74
C LYS A 84 -15.97 2.38 -6.69
N GLU A 85 -15.38 2.17 -5.52
CA GLU A 85 -14.26 1.27 -5.34
C GLU A 85 -14.60 0.21 -4.31
N GLU A 86 -14.08 -0.99 -4.52
CA GLU A 86 -14.23 -2.11 -3.61
C GLU A 86 -12.91 -2.85 -3.45
N VAL A 87 -12.78 -3.54 -2.33
CA VAL A 87 -11.70 -4.50 -2.12
C VAL A 87 -11.92 -5.70 -3.03
N ALA A 88 -11.01 -5.93 -3.97
CA ALA A 88 -11.07 -7.08 -4.86
C ALA A 88 -10.48 -8.33 -4.21
N THR A 89 -9.34 -8.20 -3.54
CA THR A 89 -8.68 -9.35 -2.88
C THR A 89 -7.74 -8.91 -1.76
N VAL A 90 -7.31 -9.88 -0.96
CA VAL A 90 -6.31 -9.71 0.10
C VAL A 90 -5.29 -10.83 0.03
N ALA A 91 -4.02 -10.45 -0.04
CA ALA A 91 -2.89 -11.36 0.05
C ALA A 91 -2.30 -11.33 1.47
N ARG A 92 -1.80 -12.48 1.92
CA ARG A 92 -0.98 -12.59 3.12
C ARG A 92 0.47 -12.62 2.65
N VAL A 93 1.32 -11.84 3.31
CA VAL A 93 2.75 -11.74 3.03
C VAL A 93 3.48 -12.09 4.30
N ASP A 94 4.51 -12.91 4.20
CA ASP A 94 5.37 -13.23 5.33
C ASP A 94 6.38 -12.08 5.47
N ILE A 95 6.63 -11.60 6.70
CA ILE A 95 7.61 -10.53 6.92
C ILE A 95 8.99 -11.19 6.80
N GLU A 96 9.59 -11.11 5.63
CA GLU A 96 11.01 -11.42 5.45
C GLU A 96 11.81 -10.16 5.80
N ASP A 97 12.81 -10.32 6.67
CA ASP A 97 13.82 -9.30 6.90
C ASP A 97 14.71 -9.24 5.64
N GLU A 98 14.23 -8.59 4.58
CA GLU A 98 15.11 -8.20 3.48
C GLU A 98 16.07 -7.14 4.04
N GLU A 99 17.27 -7.56 4.41
CA GLU A 99 18.44 -6.68 4.45
C GLU A 99 18.51 -6.01 3.07
N ILE A 100 18.09 -4.74 3.01
CA ILE A 100 18.27 -3.93 1.82
C ILE A 100 19.78 -3.80 1.67
N GLU A 101 20.38 -4.55 0.73
CA GLU A 101 21.76 -4.30 0.33
C GLU A 101 21.82 -2.85 -0.18
N GLU A 102 22.49 -1.98 0.58
CA GLU A 102 22.81 -0.63 0.15
C GLU A 102 23.59 -0.76 -1.16
N ILE A 103 22.99 -0.31 -2.26
CA ILE A 103 23.70 -0.19 -3.53
C ILE A 103 24.63 1.01 -3.35
N ASP A 104 25.90 0.75 -3.02
CA ASP A 104 26.93 1.78 -2.95
C ASP A 104 26.92 2.59 -4.27
N GLU A 105 26.64 3.89 -4.16
CA GLU A 105 26.78 4.83 -5.27
C GLU A 105 28.23 4.78 -5.76
N VAL A 106 28.43 4.33 -6.99
CA VAL A 106 29.74 4.34 -7.63
C VAL A 106 30.14 5.81 -7.83
N GLU A 107 30.96 6.35 -6.93
CA GLU A 107 31.55 7.68 -7.11
C GLU A 107 32.37 7.68 -8.40
N GLY A 108 31.86 8.40 -9.41
CA GLY A 108 32.57 8.69 -10.63
C GLY A 108 33.81 9.52 -10.30
N ASN A 109 34.97 8.87 -10.30
CA ASN A 109 36.28 9.49 -10.15
C ASN A 109 36.59 10.35 -11.39
N ASP A 110 36.11 11.59 -11.40
CA ASP A 110 36.57 12.64 -12.33
C ASP A 110 37.80 13.33 -11.73
N GLU A 111 38.99 12.82 -12.06
CA GLU A 111 40.24 13.56 -11.96
C GLU A 111 40.99 13.49 -13.30
N GLY A 112 40.74 14.50 -14.14
CA GLY A 112 41.76 15.36 -14.72
C GLY A 112 42.83 14.74 -15.64
N ALA A 113 42.69 14.99 -16.95
CA ALA A 113 43.83 15.24 -17.81
C ALA A 113 43.56 16.50 -18.66
N SER A 114 44.22 17.60 -18.29
CA SER A 114 44.32 18.83 -19.06
C SER A 114 45.20 18.61 -20.29
N GLU A 115 44.81 19.16 -21.44
CA GLU A 115 45.76 19.72 -22.40
C GLU A 115 45.14 20.92 -23.12
N GLU A 116 45.91 22.00 -23.17
CA GLU A 116 45.61 23.36 -23.62
C GLU A 116 45.31 23.43 -25.12
N VAL A 117 44.45 24.37 -25.57
CA VAL A 117 44.81 25.34 -26.64
C VAL A 117 44.04 26.65 -26.43
N THR A 118 44.80 27.73 -26.38
CA THR A 118 44.44 29.15 -26.37
C THR A 118 43.97 29.66 -27.74
N SER A 119 42.98 30.57 -27.75
CA SER A 119 42.97 31.78 -28.60
C SER A 119 41.66 32.56 -28.39
N GLU A 120 41.79 33.85 -28.05
CA GLU A 120 41.16 35.02 -28.71
C GLU A 120 39.73 34.87 -29.25
N GLU A 121 38.79 35.79 -29.13
CA GLU A 121 38.68 37.17 -28.66
C GLU A 121 37.17 37.49 -28.88
N THR A 122 36.62 38.52 -28.20
CA THR A 122 35.50 39.40 -28.64
C THR A 122 34.22 38.77 -29.22
N ALA A 123 32.99 39.19 -28.95
CA ALA A 123 32.38 40.42 -28.47
C ALA A 123 30.90 39.98 -28.22
N SER A 124 30.36 40.23 -27.03
CA SER A 124 29.51 41.40 -26.74
C SER A 124 28.11 41.27 -27.34
N GLU A 125 27.14 41.47 -26.43
CA GLU A 125 25.92 42.24 -26.69
C GLU A 125 24.87 41.52 -27.57
N GLU A 126 23.57 41.58 -27.31
CA GLU A 126 22.75 42.33 -26.37
C GLU A 126 21.32 41.84 -26.64
N THR A 127 20.50 41.62 -25.59
CA THR A 127 19.32 42.45 -25.22
C THR A 127 18.19 42.45 -26.25
N ALA A 128 16.92 42.64 -25.89
CA ALA A 128 16.20 42.65 -24.63
C ALA A 128 14.70 42.58 -25.02
N SER A 129 13.90 42.11 -24.07
CA SER A 129 12.71 42.74 -23.50
C SER A 129 11.93 43.85 -24.25
N ILE A 130 10.66 43.99 -23.81
CA ILE A 130 9.84 45.25 -23.69
C ILE A 130 9.09 45.66 -24.97
N GLU A 131 7.82 46.08 -24.98
CA GLU A 131 6.70 46.32 -24.02
C GLU A 131 5.41 46.55 -24.87
N GLU A 132 4.23 46.52 -24.21
CA GLU A 132 3.04 47.41 -24.36
C GLU A 132 2.50 47.82 -25.76
N GLN A 133 1.23 48.10 -26.06
CA GLN A 133 -0.03 48.42 -25.37
C GLN A 133 -1.13 48.50 -26.47
N GLU A 134 -2.41 48.38 -26.09
CA GLU A 134 -3.65 48.79 -26.80
C GLU A 134 -3.94 48.12 -28.17
N GLU A 135 -5.11 47.53 -28.44
CA GLU A 135 -6.50 48.03 -28.38
C GLU A 135 -7.49 46.87 -28.15
#